data_AF-A0A1Y0KLY1-F1
#
_entry.id   AF-A0A1Y0KLY1-F1
#
_cell.length_a   1.000
_cell.length_b   1.000
_cell.length_c   1.000
_cell.angle_alpha   90.00
_cell.angle_beta   90.00
_cell.angle_gamma   90.00
#
_symmetry.space_group_name_H-M   'P 1'
#
loop_
_entity.id
_entity.type
_entity.pdbx_description
1 polymer ?
#
loop_
_entity_poly.entity_id
_entity_poly.type
_entity_poly.pdbx_seq_one_letter_code
_entity_poly.pdbx_strand_id
1 'polypeptide(L)'
;MRILELPCTLQNDMTLERVVACVLIVEPSIDGADLTFSAQLDNESQTGSPESGEFLDCVSWEASGWALSLGTEDGDALSQRLKCLNIESSPYPISYSRSGLELLLTELERGKALSFHFIVAYKSLPDDRECSTWFAVDVPHEVANKACTRQARDGSVKWHGEA
;
A
#
# COMPACT_ATOMS: atom_id res chain seq x y z
N MET A 1 -5.72 9.15 7.87
CA MET A 1 -5.78 8.31 6.66
C MET A 1 -6.32 9.13 5.50
N ARG A 2 -5.77 8.94 4.29
CA ARG A 2 -6.27 9.55 3.05
C ARG A 2 -6.39 8.45 2.00
N ILE A 3 -7.52 8.42 1.29
CA ILE A 3 -7.79 7.46 0.21
C ILE A 3 -7.94 8.26 -1.08
N LEU A 4 -7.28 7.80 -2.14
CA LEU A 4 -7.21 8.51 -3.43
C LEU A 4 -7.16 7.51 -4.58
N GLU A 5 -7.80 7.88 -5.68
CA GLU A 5 -7.71 7.16 -6.95
C GLU A 5 -6.42 7.60 -7.67
N LEU A 6 -5.65 6.64 -8.13
CA LEU A 6 -4.49 6.83 -8.99
C LEU A 6 -4.89 6.61 -10.46
N PRO A 7 -4.09 7.10 -11.43
CA PRO A 7 -4.35 6.82 -12.84
C PRO A 7 -4.40 5.32 -13.12
N CYS A 8 -5.49 4.86 -13.75
CA CYS A 8 -5.64 3.46 -14.16
C CYS A 8 -4.95 3.14 -15.50
N THR A 9 -4.01 3.98 -15.95
CA THR A 9 -3.22 3.74 -17.15
C THR A 9 -1.76 3.93 -16.79
N LEU A 10 -0.98 2.87 -16.94
CA LEU A 10 0.45 2.87 -16.66
C LEU A 10 1.24 3.39 -17.87
N GLN A 11 2.52 3.70 -17.66
CA GLN A 11 3.40 4.28 -18.70
C GLN A 11 3.60 3.40 -19.93
N ASN A 12 3.31 2.11 -19.81
CA ASN A 12 3.44 1.12 -20.87
C ASN A 12 2.09 0.82 -21.55
N ASP A 13 1.07 1.66 -21.38
CA ASP A 13 -0.30 1.46 -21.89
C ASP A 13 -1.06 0.28 -21.27
N MET A 14 -0.58 -0.30 -20.15
CA MET A 14 -1.40 -1.20 -19.34
C MET A 14 -2.58 -0.43 -18.76
N THR A 15 -3.78 -0.99 -18.89
CA THR A 15 -5.00 -0.41 -18.34
C THR A 15 -5.46 -1.18 -17.11
N LEU A 16 -6.04 -0.50 -16.14
CA LEU A 16 -6.67 -1.10 -14.98
C LEU A 16 -8.10 -0.57 -14.85
N GLU A 17 -8.92 -1.27 -14.08
CA GLU A 17 -10.24 -0.75 -13.73
C GLU A 17 -10.14 0.21 -12.55
N ARG A 18 -9.26 -0.11 -11.60
CA ARG A 18 -9.11 0.70 -10.40
C ARG A 18 -7.71 0.61 -9.82
N VAL A 19 -7.19 1.75 -9.37
CA VAL A 19 -5.97 1.83 -8.57
C VAL A 19 -6.21 2.83 -7.44
N VAL A 20 -6.15 2.36 -6.19
CA VAL A 20 -6.43 3.17 -5.01
C VAL A 20 -5.20 3.19 -4.11
N ALA A 21 -4.71 4.38 -3.75
CA ALA A 21 -3.72 4.52 -2.69
C ALA A 21 -4.40 4.90 -1.36
N CYS A 22 -4.01 4.24 -0.29
CA CYS A 22 -4.31 4.59 1.08
C CYS A 22 -3.03 5.11 1.74
N VAL A 23 -2.94 6.42 1.98
CA VAL A 23 -1.80 7.05 2.65
C VAL A 23 -2.11 7.26 4.12
N LEU A 24 -1.24 6.72 4.97
CA LEU A 24 -1.32 6.85 6.42
C LEU A 24 -0.25 7.83 6.90
N ILE A 25 -0.63 8.62 7.90
CA ILE A 25 0.28 9.53 8.62
C ILE A 25 0.11 9.19 10.10
N VAL A 26 1.21 8.93 10.77
CA VAL A 26 1.25 8.51 12.17
C VAL A 26 2.21 9.41 12.93
N GLU A 27 1.79 9.84 14.11
CA GLU A 27 2.61 10.64 15.02
C GLU A 27 2.52 9.99 16.41
N PRO A 28 3.56 9.26 16.85
CA PRO A 28 3.54 8.57 18.13
C PRO A 28 3.38 9.54 19.29
N SER A 29 2.52 9.19 20.26
CA SER A 29 2.32 9.98 21.48
C SER A 29 3.32 9.66 22.59
N ILE A 30 4.07 8.56 22.45
CA ILE A 30 5.07 8.05 23.40
C ILE A 30 6.33 7.61 22.64
N ASP A 31 7.47 7.58 23.33
CA ASP A 31 8.73 7.06 22.79
C ASP A 31 8.77 5.53 22.85
N GLY A 32 9.42 4.91 21.86
CA GLY A 32 9.55 3.45 21.77
C GLY A 32 8.23 2.77 21.42
N ALA A 33 7.33 3.45 20.73
CA ALA A 33 6.05 2.86 20.33
C ALA A 33 6.25 1.86 19.18
N ASP A 34 5.63 0.70 19.30
CA ASP A 34 5.51 -0.26 18.21
C ASP A 34 4.08 -0.22 17.66
N LEU A 35 3.94 -0.07 16.35
CA LEU A 35 2.66 0.05 15.67
C LEU A 35 2.57 -0.93 14.50
N THR A 36 1.49 -1.70 14.45
CA THR A 36 1.17 -2.61 13.35
C THR A 36 0.03 -2.07 12.51
N PHE A 37 0.17 -2.12 11.20
CA PHE A 37 -0.84 -1.73 10.23
C PHE A 37 -1.12 -2.86 9.26
N SER A 38 -2.36 -3.32 9.23
CA SER A 38 -2.75 -4.44 8.36
C SER A 38 -3.68 -3.94 7.26
N ALA A 39 -3.43 -4.38 6.03
CA ALA A 39 -4.30 -4.19 4.88
C ALA A 39 -4.72 -5.57 4.38
N GLN A 40 -6.03 -5.82 4.31
CA GLN A 40 -6.56 -7.16 4.06
C GLN A 40 -7.74 -7.13 3.09
N LEU A 41 -7.81 -8.15 2.23
CA LEU A 41 -8.97 -8.49 1.43
C LEU A 41 -9.99 -9.20 2.32
N ASP A 42 -11.17 -8.59 2.44
CA ASP A 42 -12.31 -9.16 3.18
C ASP A 42 -12.99 -10.27 2.34
N ASN A 43 -12.27 -11.39 2.18
CA ASN A 43 -12.77 -12.60 1.53
C ASN A 43 -11.95 -13.82 1.95
N GLU A 44 -12.42 -14.53 2.99
CA GLU A 44 -11.72 -15.70 3.55
C GLU A 44 -11.56 -16.88 2.58
N SER A 45 -12.32 -16.92 1.48
CA SER A 45 -12.24 -18.00 0.49
C SER A 45 -11.10 -17.84 -0.50
N GLN A 46 -10.56 -16.63 -0.64
CA GLN A 46 -9.46 -16.33 -1.55
C GLN A 46 -8.13 -16.44 -0.84
N THR A 47 -7.15 -17.06 -1.48
CA THR A 47 -5.79 -17.17 -0.96
C THR A 47 -4.86 -16.35 -1.83
N GLY A 48 -4.32 -15.29 -1.25
CA GLY A 48 -3.34 -14.44 -1.90
C GLY A 48 -1.96 -15.09 -1.90
N SER A 49 -1.19 -14.76 -2.92
CA SER A 49 0.21 -15.17 -3.05
C SER A 49 1.12 -13.97 -2.78
N PRO A 50 2.10 -14.10 -1.88
CA PRO A 50 3.15 -13.11 -1.73
C PRO A 50 3.94 -12.94 -3.03
N GLU A 51 4.16 -11.70 -3.43
CA GLU A 51 4.96 -11.29 -4.58
C GLU A 51 5.84 -10.12 -4.16
N SER A 52 7.03 -10.01 -4.75
CA SER A 52 7.95 -8.91 -4.46
C SER A 52 8.68 -8.45 -5.72
N GLY A 53 9.19 -7.21 -5.65
CA GLY A 53 10.04 -6.58 -6.65
C GLY A 53 11.01 -5.62 -5.98
N GLU A 54 11.88 -4.99 -6.76
CA GLU A 54 12.70 -3.89 -6.24
C GLU A 54 11.76 -2.77 -5.79
N PHE A 55 11.81 -2.38 -4.52
CA PHE A 55 10.94 -1.38 -3.89
C PHE A 55 9.49 -1.81 -3.65
N LEU A 56 9.12 -3.08 -3.83
CA LEU A 56 7.74 -3.56 -3.70
C LEU A 56 7.64 -4.85 -2.88
N ASP A 57 6.81 -4.82 -1.84
CA ASP A 57 6.22 -5.99 -1.19
C ASP A 57 4.71 -6.03 -1.47
N CYS A 58 4.18 -7.17 -1.93
CA CYS A 58 2.83 -7.29 -2.48
C CYS A 58 2.16 -8.64 -2.16
N VAL A 59 0.83 -8.64 -2.06
CA VAL A 59 0.02 -9.85 -2.17
C VAL A 59 -0.92 -9.72 -3.36
N SER A 60 -0.94 -10.74 -4.21
CA SER A 60 -1.81 -10.80 -5.38
C SER A 60 -2.81 -11.94 -5.26
N TRP A 61 -4.03 -11.69 -5.76
CA TRP A 61 -5.09 -12.66 -5.91
C TRP A 61 -5.54 -12.71 -7.36
N GLU A 62 -5.76 -13.92 -7.84
CA GLU A 62 -6.41 -14.17 -9.13
C GLU A 62 -7.54 -15.17 -8.92
N ALA A 63 -8.69 -14.87 -9.50
CA ALA A 63 -9.79 -15.82 -9.60
C ALA A 63 -10.46 -15.72 -10.97
N SER A 64 -11.42 -16.61 -11.24
CA SER A 64 -12.10 -16.73 -12.53
C SER A 64 -12.74 -15.41 -12.99
N GLY A 65 -11.98 -14.60 -13.73
CA GLY A 65 -12.41 -13.32 -14.29
C GLY A 65 -11.86 -12.07 -13.62
N TRP A 66 -10.96 -12.14 -12.63
CA TRP A 66 -10.35 -10.94 -12.05
C TRP A 66 -8.98 -11.17 -11.43
N ALA A 67 -8.20 -10.09 -11.39
CA ALA A 67 -6.93 -9.98 -10.68
C ALA A 67 -6.95 -8.78 -9.73
N LEU A 68 -6.31 -8.91 -8.57
CA LEU A 68 -6.14 -7.85 -7.59
C LEU A 68 -4.75 -7.96 -6.98
N SER A 69 -4.07 -6.83 -6.84
CA SER A 69 -2.81 -6.74 -6.09
C SER A 69 -2.95 -5.70 -4.99
N LEU A 70 -2.41 -6.00 -3.82
CA LEU A 70 -2.25 -5.11 -2.69
C LEU A 70 -0.75 -4.98 -2.43
N GLY A 71 -0.19 -3.77 -2.51
CA GLY A 71 1.24 -3.54 -2.35
C GLY A 71 1.59 -2.36 -1.43
N THR A 72 2.85 -2.36 -1.00
CA THR A 72 3.52 -1.29 -0.26
C THR A 72 4.98 -1.23 -0.69
N GLU A 73 5.69 -0.16 -0.33
CA GLU A 73 7.15 -0.14 -0.38
C GLU A 73 7.73 -1.34 0.39
N ASP A 74 8.78 -1.94 -0.15
CA ASP A 74 9.53 -2.98 0.55
C ASP A 74 10.27 -2.43 1.78
N GLY A 75 10.82 -3.34 2.60
CA GLY A 75 11.52 -3.00 3.83
C GLY A 75 12.74 -2.10 3.60
N ASP A 76 13.46 -2.28 2.49
CA ASP A 76 14.65 -1.49 2.15
C ASP A 76 14.27 -0.04 1.82
N ALA A 77 13.27 0.16 0.95
CA ALA A 77 12.71 1.46 0.60
C ALA A 77 12.13 2.16 1.84
N LEU A 78 11.36 1.44 2.65
CA LEU A 78 10.79 1.95 3.90
C LEU A 78 11.88 2.38 4.87
N SER A 79 12.92 1.57 5.05
CA SER A 79 14.05 1.86 5.93
C SER A 79 14.80 3.12 5.50
N GLN A 80 15.17 3.19 4.21
CA GLN A 80 15.87 4.35 3.66
C GLN A 80 15.06 5.65 3.82
N ARG A 81 13.74 5.57 3.65
CA ARG A 81 12.85 6.73 3.68
C ARG A 81 12.48 7.16 5.10
N LEU A 82 12.07 6.22 5.96
CA LEU A 82 11.57 6.51 7.30
C LEU A 82 12.70 6.71 8.32
N LYS A 83 13.87 6.08 8.09
CA LYS A 83 15.05 6.15 8.97
C LYS A 83 14.79 5.76 10.42
N CYS A 84 13.70 5.06 10.68
CA CYS A 84 13.34 4.51 11.99
C CYS A 84 13.30 2.98 11.99
N LEU A 85 13.42 2.36 10.82
CA LEU A 85 13.47 0.91 10.68
C LEU A 85 14.93 0.50 10.58
N ASN A 86 15.35 -0.39 11.47
CA ASN A 86 16.62 -1.06 11.35
C ASN A 86 16.39 -2.46 10.76
N ILE A 87 16.35 -2.55 9.44
CA ILE A 87 16.12 -3.81 8.72
C ILE A 87 17.22 -4.86 8.94
N GLU A 88 18.42 -4.42 9.36
CA GLU A 88 19.53 -5.31 9.72
C GLU A 88 19.30 -5.95 11.11
N SER A 89 18.45 -5.36 11.94
CA SER A 89 17.93 -6.00 13.15
C SER A 89 16.59 -6.66 12.83
N SER A 90 16.60 -7.98 12.74
CA SER A 90 15.38 -8.80 12.66
C SER A 90 14.33 -8.36 13.70
N PRO A 91 13.03 -8.26 13.35
CA PRO A 91 12.39 -8.79 12.14
C PRO A 91 12.26 -7.79 10.98
N TYR A 92 12.14 -8.33 9.76
CA TYR A 92 11.74 -7.58 8.56
C TYR A 92 10.36 -6.91 8.78
N PRO A 93 10.15 -5.66 8.33
CA PRO A 93 8.96 -4.88 8.71
C PRO A 93 7.67 -5.32 8.04
N ILE A 94 7.72 -6.11 6.96
CA ILE A 94 6.53 -6.61 6.27
C ILE A 94 6.29 -8.09 6.58
N SER A 95 5.07 -8.42 6.97
CA SER A 95 4.58 -9.79 7.08
C SER A 95 3.45 -10.06 6.09
N TYR A 96 3.33 -11.32 5.70
CA TYR A 96 2.38 -11.78 4.70
C TYR A 96 1.36 -12.72 5.32
N SER A 97 0.10 -12.54 4.93
CA SER A 97 -0.97 -13.49 5.20
C SER A 97 -1.71 -13.83 3.90
N ARG A 98 -2.58 -14.84 3.94
CA ARG A 98 -3.43 -15.19 2.79
C ARG A 98 -4.42 -14.07 2.43
N SER A 99 -4.73 -13.20 3.39
CA SER A 99 -5.67 -12.10 3.22
C SER A 99 -4.97 -10.76 3.01
N GLY A 100 -3.64 -10.64 3.12
CA GLY A 100 -2.94 -9.42 2.76
C GLY A 100 -1.59 -9.24 3.44
N LEU A 101 -1.31 -7.99 3.82
CA LEU A 101 0.00 -7.52 4.30
C LEU A 101 -0.14 -6.89 5.68
N GLU A 102 0.90 -7.02 6.49
CA GLU A 102 1.06 -6.20 7.70
C GLU A 102 2.42 -5.49 7.69
N LEU A 103 2.40 -4.21 8.06
CA LEU A 103 3.57 -3.39 8.29
C LEU A 103 3.76 -3.19 9.79
N LEU A 104 4.93 -3.56 10.30
CA LEU A 104 5.38 -3.28 11.65
C LEU A 104 6.38 -2.12 11.65
N LEU A 105 6.06 -1.07 12.40
CA LEU A 105 6.96 0.03 12.69
C LEU A 105 7.33 -0.03 14.18
N THR A 106 8.62 -0.24 14.48
CA THR A 106 9.11 -0.37 15.86
C THR A 106 9.88 0.85 16.34
N GLU A 107 10.04 0.97 17.66
CA GLU A 107 10.90 1.94 18.33
C GLU A 107 10.64 3.40 17.90
N LEU A 108 9.36 3.74 17.66
CA LEU A 108 9.02 5.06 17.13
C LEU A 108 9.24 6.18 18.15
N GLU A 109 9.81 7.30 17.69
CA GLU A 109 10.05 8.49 18.49
C GLU A 109 8.78 9.34 18.65
N ARG A 110 8.55 9.85 19.86
CA ARG A 110 7.42 10.71 20.18
C ARG A 110 7.42 11.98 19.34
N GLY A 111 6.26 12.34 18.79
CA GLY A 111 6.08 13.58 18.02
C GLY A 111 6.74 13.59 16.64
N LYS A 112 7.40 12.49 16.24
CA LYS A 112 7.98 12.35 14.90
C LYS A 112 6.92 11.81 13.95
N ALA A 113 6.36 12.70 13.13
CA ALA A 113 5.39 12.30 12.12
C ALA A 113 6.06 11.45 11.01
N LEU A 114 5.44 10.32 10.69
CA LEU A 114 5.86 9.40 9.63
C LEU A 114 4.68 9.16 8.68
N SER A 115 4.98 8.80 7.44
CA SER A 115 3.96 8.46 6.46
C SER A 115 4.36 7.26 5.61
N PHE A 116 3.39 6.45 5.23
CA PHE A 116 3.55 5.29 4.36
C PHE A 116 2.23 5.05 3.62
N HIS A 117 2.18 4.03 2.77
CA HIS A 117 1.00 3.79 1.97
C HIS A 117 0.78 2.31 1.67
N PHE A 118 -0.47 1.96 1.42
CA PHE A 118 -0.86 0.72 0.75
C PHE A 118 -1.56 1.08 -0.56
N ILE A 119 -1.33 0.33 -1.63
CA ILE A 119 -2.01 0.52 -2.90
C ILE A 119 -2.73 -0.76 -3.27
N VAL A 120 -3.97 -0.61 -3.74
CA VAL A 120 -4.78 -1.70 -4.27
C VAL A 120 -5.02 -1.44 -5.74
N ALA A 121 -4.73 -2.42 -6.58
CA ALA A 121 -4.99 -2.42 -8.01
C ALA A 121 -5.93 -3.57 -8.37
N TYR A 122 -6.90 -3.30 -9.25
CA TYR A 122 -7.91 -4.27 -9.67
C TYR A 122 -8.15 -4.22 -11.17
N LYS A 123 -8.38 -5.40 -11.77
CA LYS A 123 -8.74 -5.56 -13.18
C LYS A 123 -9.54 -6.84 -13.42
N SER A 124 -10.51 -6.81 -14.34
CA SER A 124 -11.10 -8.03 -14.88
C SER A 124 -10.14 -8.79 -15.80
N LEU A 125 -10.22 -10.12 -15.79
CA LEU A 125 -9.46 -11.00 -16.67
C LEU A 125 -10.28 -11.40 -17.92
N PRO A 126 -9.63 -11.67 -19.07
CA PRO A 126 -8.18 -11.73 -19.28
C PRO A 126 -7.50 -10.36 -19.28
N ASP A 127 -6.28 -10.32 -18.78
CA ASP A 127 -5.44 -9.13 -18.82
C ASP A 127 -4.98 -8.84 -20.26
N ASP A 128 -4.85 -7.56 -20.61
CA ASP A 128 -4.28 -7.14 -21.91
C ASP A 128 -2.75 -7.30 -21.92
N ARG A 129 -2.11 -7.29 -20.73
CA ARG A 129 -0.71 -7.62 -20.50
C ARG A 129 -0.55 -8.24 -19.13
N GLU A 130 0.16 -9.37 -19.05
CA GLU A 130 0.39 -10.08 -17.79
C GLU A 130 0.93 -9.15 -16.68
N CYS A 131 0.43 -9.38 -15.45
CA CYS A 131 0.85 -8.71 -14.22
C CYS A 131 0.52 -7.21 -14.11
N SER A 132 -0.50 -6.71 -14.82
CA SER A 132 -0.83 -5.26 -14.79
C SER A 132 -1.15 -4.74 -13.38
N THR A 133 -1.81 -5.54 -12.53
CA THR A 133 -2.13 -5.17 -11.14
C THR A 133 -0.87 -5.08 -10.27
N TRP A 134 0.11 -5.96 -10.48
CA TRP A 134 1.38 -5.94 -9.76
C TRP A 134 2.20 -4.68 -10.09
N PHE A 135 2.29 -4.31 -11.38
CA PHE A 135 2.95 -3.06 -11.78
C PHE A 135 2.24 -1.81 -11.26
N ALA A 136 0.92 -1.86 -11.08
CA ALA A 136 0.16 -0.71 -10.62
C ALA A 136 0.30 -0.42 -9.12
N VAL A 137 0.74 -1.40 -8.33
CA VAL A 137 1.00 -1.21 -6.88
C VAL A 137 2.44 -0.79 -6.58
N ASP A 138 3.35 -0.88 -7.55
CA ASP A 138 4.71 -0.32 -7.46
C ASP A 138 4.67 1.20 -7.71
N VAL A 139 4.35 1.97 -6.66
CA VAL A 139 4.29 3.42 -6.72
C VAL A 139 5.15 4.03 -5.62
N PRO A 140 6.12 4.90 -5.97
CA PRO A 140 6.91 5.58 -4.97
C PRO A 140 6.05 6.42 -4.00
N HIS A 141 6.36 6.41 -2.71
CA HIS A 141 5.57 7.12 -1.70
C HIS A 141 5.35 8.61 -2.02
N GLU A 142 6.33 9.27 -2.61
CA GLU A 142 6.20 10.67 -3.02
C GLU A 142 5.06 10.90 -4.02
N VAL A 143 4.83 9.95 -4.94
CA VAL A 143 3.76 10.03 -5.94
C VAL A 143 2.41 9.89 -5.25
N ALA A 144 2.25 8.88 -4.39
CA ALA A 144 1.04 8.66 -3.60
C ALA A 144 0.73 9.87 -2.68
N ASN A 145 1.75 10.46 -2.05
CA ASN A 145 1.59 11.60 -1.15
C ASN A 145 1.33 12.93 -1.88
N LYS A 146 1.93 13.14 -3.06
CA LYS A 146 1.64 14.31 -3.92
C LYS A 146 0.20 14.28 -4.44
N ALA A 147 -0.31 13.11 -4.80
CA ALA A 147 -1.70 12.94 -5.19
C ALA A 147 -2.65 13.32 -4.03
N CYS A 148 -2.33 12.93 -2.79
CA CYS A 148 -3.08 13.36 -1.60
C CYS A 148 -3.14 14.89 -1.44
N THR A 149 -2.03 15.58 -1.66
CA THR A 149 -1.93 17.03 -1.42
C THR A 149 -2.60 17.87 -2.49
N ARG A 150 -2.68 17.36 -3.74
CA ARG A 150 -3.46 18.00 -4.81
C ARG A 150 -4.96 17.85 -4.58
N GLN A 151 -5.43 16.68 -4.17
CA GLN A 151 -6.85 16.45 -3.90
C GLN A 151 -7.37 17.27 -2.70
N ALA A 152 -6.54 17.48 -1.67
CA ALA A 152 -6.85 18.36 -0.55
C ALA A 152 -6.94 19.86 -0.94
N ARG A 153 -6.34 20.27 -2.06
CA ARG A 153 -6.44 21.64 -2.59
C ARG A 153 -7.63 21.83 -3.54
N ASP A 154 -8.15 20.74 -4.11
CA ASP A 154 -9.16 20.78 -5.19
C ASP A 154 -10.56 20.33 -4.75
N GLY A 155 -10.75 19.84 -3.53
CA GLY A 155 -12.10 19.50 -3.08
C GLY A 155 -12.20 19.01 -1.65
N SER A 156 -13.05 19.67 -0.86
CA SER A 156 -13.63 19.13 0.36
C SER A 156 -14.47 17.90 0.03
N VAL A 157 -13.94 16.70 0.24
CA VAL A 157 -14.73 15.46 0.22
C VAL A 157 -15.26 15.23 1.63
N LYS A 158 -16.55 15.50 1.85
CA LYS A 158 -17.27 15.06 3.04
C LYS A 158 -17.56 13.57 2.89
N TRP A 159 -16.98 12.76 3.77
CA TRP A 159 -17.34 11.36 3.91
C TRP A 159 -18.55 11.26 4.85
N HIS A 160 -19.67 10.74 4.33
CA HIS A 160 -20.81 10.31 5.15
C HIS A 160 -20.74 8.78 5.23
N GLY A 161 -20.15 8.25 6.29
CA GLY A 161 -20.35 6.88 6.70
C GLY A 161 -21.33 6.85 7.85
N GLU A 162 -22.44 6.14 7.67
CA GLU A 162 -23.37 5.85 8.74
C GLU A 162 -22.76 4.79 9.68
N ALA A 163 -23.09 4.93 10.96
CA ALA A 163 -22.61 4.14 12.10
C ALA A 163 -23.29 2.77 12.21
#